data_AF-A0A645HNW2-F1
#
_entry.id   AF-A0A645HNW2-F1
#
_cell.length_a   1.000
_cell.length_b   1.000
_cell.length_c   1.000
_cell.angle_alpha   90.00
_cell.angle_beta   90.00
_cell.angle_gamma   90.00
#
_symmetry.space_group_name_H-M   'P 1'
#
loop_
_entity.id
_entity.type
_entity.pdbx_description
1 polymer ?
#
loop_
_entity_poly.entity_id
_entity_poly.type
_entity_poly.pdbx_seq_one_letter_code
_entity_poly.pdbx_strand_id
1 'polypeptide(L)'
;MSKQKIELTPDIDTDAILQKVIKRFSGEQITDIDGVKIDFSDKWVHLRKSNTEPIIRIYSEAKSQEEAEEVGKQIIDIVKELK
;
A
#
# COMPACT_ATOMS: atom_id res chain seq x y z
N MET A 1 13.28 -4.29 -5.54
CA MET A 1 12.15 -4.46 -4.61
C MET A 1 12.36 -3.51 -3.44
N SER A 2 11.35 -2.73 -3.08
CA SER A 2 11.40 -1.80 -1.94
C SER A 2 10.53 -2.30 -0.77
N LYS A 3 10.93 -1.90 0.45
CA LYS A 3 10.22 -2.16 1.70
C LYS A 3 10.09 -0.85 2.46
N GLN A 4 8.87 -0.37 2.65
CA GLN A 4 8.58 0.88 3.36
C GLN A 4 7.45 0.65 4.37
N LYS A 5 7.22 1.64 5.23
CA LYS A 5 6.14 1.60 6.22
C LYS A 5 5.47 2.96 6.40
N ILE A 6 4.20 2.92 6.78
CA ILE A 6 3.43 4.07 7.27
C ILE A 6 3.13 3.83 8.73
N GLU A 7 3.49 4.80 9.58
CA GLU A 7 3.08 4.79 10.98
C GLU A 7 1.67 5.36 11.10
N LEU A 8 0.81 4.62 11.79
CA LEU A 8 -0.55 4.99 12.07
C LEU A 8 -0.67 5.43 13.52
N THR A 9 -1.66 6.27 13.80
CA THR A 9 -2.10 6.50 15.17
C THR A 9 -3.09 5.38 15.56
N PRO A 10 -3.12 4.91 16.81
CA PRO A 10 -3.92 3.74 17.22
C PRO A 10 -5.43 3.86 16.98
N ASP A 11 -5.93 5.09 16.83
CA ASP A 11 -7.30 5.48 16.59
C ASP A 11 -7.73 5.42 15.11
N ILE A 12 -6.79 5.20 14.18
CA ILE A 12 -7.09 5.10 12.76
C ILE A 12 -7.75 3.77 12.41
N ASP A 13 -8.89 3.86 11.73
CA ASP A 13 -9.50 2.73 11.05
C ASP A 13 -8.69 2.35 9.81
N THR A 14 -7.75 1.42 10.00
CA THR A 14 -6.87 0.93 8.94
C THR A 14 -7.66 0.22 7.84
N ASP A 15 -8.72 -0.50 8.22
CA ASP A 15 -9.53 -1.25 7.26
C ASP A 15 -10.31 -0.28 6.36
N ALA A 16 -10.84 0.82 6.90
CA ALA A 16 -11.44 1.89 6.11
C ALA A 16 -10.45 2.54 5.12
N ILE A 17 -9.19 2.76 5.52
CA ILE A 17 -8.13 3.26 4.62
C ILE A 17 -7.89 2.27 3.48
N LEU A 18 -7.72 0.98 3.77
CA LEU A 18 -7.52 -0.04 2.74
C LEU A 18 -8.71 -0.12 1.77
N GLN A 19 -9.94 0.04 2.25
CA GLN A 19 -11.13 0.12 1.40
C GLN A 19 -11.12 1.37 0.51
N LYS A 20 -10.66 2.53 1.00
CA LYS A 20 -10.48 3.72 0.16
C LYS A 20 -9.42 3.48 -0.92
N VAL A 21 -8.33 2.78 -0.60
CA VAL A 21 -7.29 2.39 -1.57
C VAL A 21 -7.89 1.49 -2.66
N ILE A 22 -8.64 0.45 -2.29
CA ILE A 22 -9.31 -0.44 -3.26
C ILE A 22 -10.20 0.37 -4.22
N LYS A 23 -11.01 1.29 -3.69
CA LYS A 23 -11.87 2.14 -4.51
C LYS A 23 -11.06 3.03 -5.46
N ARG A 24 -9.97 3.62 -4.98
CA ARG A 24 -9.08 4.54 -5.73
C ARG A 24 -8.38 3.85 -6.91
N PHE A 25 -8.13 2.55 -6.80
CA PHE A 25 -7.44 1.72 -7.80
C PHE A 25 -8.36 0.67 -8.43
N SER A 26 -9.67 0.89 -8.41
CA SER A 26 -10.67 -0.07 -8.92
C SER A 26 -10.54 -0.45 -10.41
N GLY A 27 -9.74 0.29 -11.18
CA GLY A 27 -9.40 -0.06 -12.57
C GLY A 27 -8.19 -0.99 -12.74
N GLU A 28 -7.47 -1.28 -11.65
CA GLU A 28 -6.30 -2.16 -11.63
C GLU A 28 -6.68 -3.56 -11.13
N GLN A 29 -5.76 -4.51 -11.28
CA GLN A 29 -5.94 -5.83 -10.68
C GLN A 29 -5.63 -5.78 -9.18
N ILE A 30 -6.64 -6.06 -8.37
CA ILE A 30 -6.54 -6.01 -6.90
C ILE A 30 -6.70 -7.41 -6.31
N THR A 31 -5.86 -7.74 -5.32
CA THR A 31 -6.03 -8.89 -4.42
C THR A 31 -6.09 -8.42 -2.98
N ASP A 32 -7.14 -8.77 -2.25
CA ASP A 32 -7.44 -8.25 -0.90
C ASP A 32 -7.42 -9.33 0.22
N ILE A 33 -6.73 -10.46 -0.02
CA ILE A 33 -6.69 -11.61 0.91
C ILE A 33 -5.86 -11.34 2.17
N ASP A 34 -4.73 -10.66 2.03
CA ASP A 34 -3.77 -10.43 3.12
C ASP A 34 -3.25 -8.98 3.05
N GLY A 35 -4.15 -8.03 3.32
CA GLY A 35 -3.95 -6.63 2.97
C GLY A 35 -4.38 -6.36 1.53
N VAL A 36 -3.89 -5.27 0.92
CA VAL A 36 -4.26 -4.87 -0.44
C VAL A 36 -3.04 -4.95 -1.34
N LYS A 37 -3.07 -5.88 -2.30
CA LYS A 37 -2.10 -5.94 -3.39
C LYS A 37 -2.72 -5.36 -4.65
N ILE A 38 -1.97 -4.47 -5.30
CA ILE A 38 -2.34 -3.84 -6.57
C ILE A 38 -1.27 -4.25 -7.57
N ASP A 39 -1.70 -4.96 -8.61
CA ASP A 39 -0.87 -5.37 -9.73
C ASP A 39 -1.13 -4.39 -10.89
N PHE A 40 -0.07 -3.69 -11.31
CA PHE A 40 -0.03 -2.88 -12.53
C PHE A 40 0.63 -3.70 -13.66
N SER A 41 0.71 -3.14 -14.86
CA SER A 41 1.26 -3.82 -16.05
C SER A 41 2.67 -4.42 -15.88
N ASP A 42 3.56 -3.75 -15.15
CA ASP A 42 4.97 -4.14 -15.02
C ASP A 42 5.53 -4.03 -13.59
N LYS A 43 4.66 -3.80 -12.62
CA LYS A 43 5.01 -3.55 -11.22
C LYS A 43 3.85 -3.87 -10.31
N TRP A 44 4.13 -4.05 -9.03
CA TRP A 44 3.09 -4.26 -8.03
C TRP A 44 3.43 -3.57 -6.72
N VAL A 45 2.39 -3.32 -5.93
CA VAL A 45 2.51 -2.86 -4.55
C VAL A 45 1.61 -3.68 -3.65
N HIS A 46 2.06 -3.96 -2.43
CA HIS A 46 1.31 -4.72 -1.43
C HIS A 46 1.33 -3.98 -0.10
N LEU A 47 0.16 -3.48 0.30
CA LEU A 47 -0.09 -2.83 1.58
C LEU A 47 -0.58 -3.87 2.58
N ARG A 48 0.15 -4.09 3.67
CA ARG A 48 -0.22 -5.03 4.73
C ARG A 48 -0.35 -4.35 6.07
N LYS A 49 -1.49 -4.55 6.75
CA LYS A 49 -1.66 -4.16 8.15
C LYS A 49 -0.73 -5.00 9.03
N SER A 50 -0.06 -4.38 10.00
CA SER A 50 0.66 -5.13 11.02
C SER A 50 -0.30 -5.61 12.11
N ASN A 51 -0.16 -6.87 12.53
CA ASN A 51 -0.99 -7.44 13.59
C ASN A 51 -0.54 -7.01 14.99
N THR A 52 0.70 -6.55 15.14
CA THR A 52 1.32 -6.27 16.45
C THR A 52 1.72 -4.81 16.65
N GLU A 53 1.66 -3.99 15.60
CA GLU A 53 2.09 -2.59 15.62
C GLU A 53 1.10 -1.73 14.83
N PRO A 54 0.89 -0.45 15.18
CA PRO A 54 0.00 0.44 14.44
C PRO A 54 0.71 0.95 13.17
N ILE A 55 1.00 0.05 12.23
CA ILE A 55 1.68 0.38 10.98
C ILE A 55 1.05 -0.34 9.78
N ILE A 56 1.19 0.25 8.59
CA ILE A 56 1.00 -0.42 7.30
C ILE A 56 2.38 -0.66 6.69
N ARG A 57 2.70 -1.91 6.38
CA ARG A 57 3.90 -2.29 5.61
C ARG A 57 3.59 -2.18 4.13
N ILE A 58 4.54 -1.65 3.36
CA ILE A 58 4.40 -1.47 1.91
C ILE A 58 5.57 -2.16 1.24
N TYR A 59 5.24 -3.15 0.43
CA TYR A 59 6.18 -3.85 -0.42
C TYR A 59 5.90 -3.46 -1.86
N SER A 60 6.95 -3.13 -2.61
CA SER A 60 6.80 -2.81 -4.03
C SER A 60 7.90 -3.44 -4.84
N GLU A 61 7.58 -3.78 -6.08
CA GLU A 61 8.51 -4.33 -7.05
C GLU A 61 8.24 -3.71 -8.40
N ALA A 62 9.33 -3.41 -9.10
CA ALA A 62 9.36 -2.80 -10.41
C ALA A 62 10.67 -3.20 -11.11
N LYS A 63 10.91 -2.66 -12.31
CA LYS A 63 12.07 -3.03 -13.13
C LYS A 63 13.40 -2.55 -12.55
N SER A 64 13.39 -1.47 -11.78
CA SER A 64 14.55 -0.98 -11.04
C SER A 64 14.25 -0.79 -9.55
N GLN A 65 15.32 -0.62 -8.77
CA GLN A 65 15.19 -0.28 -7.37
C GLN A 65 14.57 1.12 -7.19
N GLU A 66 14.99 2.11 -7.99
CA GLU A 66 14.42 3.45 -7.90
C GLU A 66 12.92 3.46 -8.22
N GLU A 67 12.49 2.74 -9.26
CA GLU A 67 11.07 2.63 -9.60
C GLU A 67 10.27 1.97 -8.48
N ALA A 68 10.82 0.92 -7.86
CA ALA A 68 10.14 0.26 -6.74
C ALA A 68 9.97 1.20 -5.54
N GLU A 69 11.01 1.99 -5.23
CA GLU A 69 10.97 3.00 -4.16
C GLU A 69 9.98 4.12 -4.48
N GLU A 70 9.94 4.59 -5.72
CA GLU A 70 9.01 5.63 -6.15
C GLU A 70 7.56 5.16 -6.08
N VAL A 71 7.26 3.94 -6.55
CA VAL A 71 5.92 3.35 -6.45
C VAL A 71 5.49 3.20 -4.99
N GLY A 72 6.39 2.71 -4.14
CA GLY A 72 6.12 2.59 -2.70
C GLY A 72 5.84 3.96 -2.07
N LYS A 73 6.61 4.98 -2.44
CA LYS A 73 6.40 6.36 -1.97
C LYS A 73 5.09 6.98 -2.45
N GLN A 74 4.72 6.81 -3.72
CA GLN A 74 3.45 7.30 -4.26
C GLN A 74 2.26 6.72 -3.48
N ILE A 75 2.33 5.43 -3.15
CA ILE A 75 1.29 4.76 -2.38
C ILE A 75 1.24 5.27 -0.94
N ILE A 76 2.40 5.57 -0.33
CA ILE A 76 2.45 6.21 0.99
C ILE A 76 1.74 7.56 0.99
N ASP A 77 2.01 8.38 -0.02
CA ASP A 77 1.44 9.73 -0.10
C ASP A 77 -0.08 9.65 -0.31
N ILE A 78 -0.56 8.74 -1.18
CA ILE A 78 -2.00 8.48 -1.36
C ILE A 78 -2.65 8.02 -0.05
N VAL A 79 -2.04 7.10 0.69
CA VAL A 79 -2.60 6.63 1.96
C VAL A 79 -2.67 7.77 2.99
N LYS A 80 -1.68 8.67 3.02
CA LYS A 80 -1.71 9.85 3.89
C LYS A 80 -2.81 10.84 3.52
N GLU A 81 -3.12 11.01 2.23
CA GLU A 81 -4.25 11.83 1.77
C GLU A 81 -5.61 11.24 2.13
N LEU A 82 -5.69 9.91 2.26
CA LEU A 82 -6.92 9.19 2.60
C LEU A 82 -7.15 9.05 4.11
N LYS A 83 -6.16 9.42 4.93
CA LYS A 83 -6.22 9.40 6.40
C LYS A 83 -7.27 10.37 6.94
#